data_AF-A0A439VZC2-F1
#
_entry.id   AF-A0A439VZC2-F1
#
_cell.length_a   1.000
_cell.length_b   1.000
_cell.length_c   1.000
_cell.angle_alpha   90.00
_cell.angle_beta   90.00
_cell.angle_gamma   90.00
#
_symmetry.space_group_name_H-M   'P 1'
#
loop_
_entity.id
_entity.type
_entity.pdbx_description
1 polymer ?
#
loop_
_entity_poly.entity_id
_entity_poly.type
_entity_poly.pdbx_seq_one_letter_code
_entity_poly.pdbx_strand_id
1 'polypeptide(L)'
;MKLAVRAMISLMLALAPGLAGAQGVDPGDDKTVIFTPDDPDMALATAKARARLDEFLALSEAPPPGTDRFKLKVKVRDGNVTEHFWVIPFRRTETGFVGILANQPEGVHNVVLGQNIEFTRDDISDWGYRSGGRQVGSFTVCVMFKKMSKEEADYMRDKYGFDC
;
A
#
# COMPACT_ATOMS: atom_id res chain seq x y z
N MET A 1 -11.83 2.59 65.61
CA MET A 1 -10.87 1.61 65.05
C MET A 1 -11.64 0.30 64.84
N LYS A 2 -11.81 -0.31 63.67
CA LYS A 2 -11.26 -0.18 62.32
C LYS A 2 -12.37 -0.54 61.30
N LEU A 3 -12.25 -0.01 60.09
CA LEU A 3 -13.23 -0.04 58.99
C LEU A 3 -13.45 -1.44 58.38
N ALA A 4 -14.67 -1.62 57.86
CA ALA A 4 -15.10 -2.73 57.02
C ALA A 4 -14.36 -2.77 55.67
N VAL A 5 -13.96 -3.97 55.24
CA VAL A 5 -13.36 -4.23 53.92
C VAL A 5 -14.48 -4.29 52.89
N ARG A 6 -14.54 -3.29 51.99
CA ARG A 6 -15.32 -3.37 50.75
C ARG A 6 -14.42 -3.89 49.64
N ALA A 7 -14.74 -5.08 49.13
CA ALA A 7 -14.14 -5.60 47.91
C ALA A 7 -14.55 -4.71 46.72
N MET A 8 -13.57 -4.13 46.02
CA MET A 8 -13.78 -3.57 44.68
C MET A 8 -13.19 -4.54 43.67
N ILE A 9 -14.07 -5.17 42.90
CA ILE A 9 -13.70 -5.94 41.71
C ILE A 9 -13.53 -4.91 40.59
N SER A 10 -12.27 -4.56 40.29
CA SER A 10 -11.94 -3.79 39.10
C SER A 10 -11.96 -4.70 37.88
N LEU A 11 -13.03 -4.61 37.08
CA LEU A 11 -13.08 -5.22 35.75
C LEU A 11 -12.19 -4.38 34.81
N MET A 12 -10.94 -4.79 34.65
CA MET A 12 -10.08 -4.25 33.59
C MET A 12 -10.59 -4.77 32.25
N LEU A 13 -11.32 -3.93 31.51
CA LEU A 13 -11.51 -4.13 30.07
C LEU A 13 -10.13 -3.97 29.42
N ALA A 14 -9.47 -5.10 29.16
CA ALA A 14 -8.32 -5.13 28.27
C ALA A 14 -8.81 -4.77 26.86
N LEU A 15 -8.62 -3.52 26.44
CA LEU A 15 -8.59 -3.19 25.02
C LEU A 15 -7.41 -3.95 24.44
N ALA A 16 -7.66 -5.11 23.85
CA ALA A 16 -6.69 -5.76 22.99
C ALA A 16 -6.41 -4.78 21.83
N PRO A 17 -5.15 -4.34 21.63
CA PRO A 17 -4.80 -3.64 20.41
C PRO A 17 -5.12 -4.58 19.26
N GLY A 18 -5.99 -4.15 18.35
CA GLY A 18 -6.22 -4.87 17.12
C GLY A 18 -4.87 -5.10 16.46
N LEU A 19 -4.46 -6.35 16.34
CA LEU A 19 -3.29 -6.76 15.57
C LEU A 19 -3.58 -6.39 14.11
N ALA A 20 -3.32 -5.15 13.75
CA ALA A 20 -3.04 -4.76 12.38
C ALA A 20 -1.74 -5.46 12.02
N GLY A 21 -1.83 -6.73 11.60
CA GLY A 21 -0.69 -7.51 11.17
C GLY A 21 0.07 -6.71 10.13
N ALA A 22 1.36 -6.47 10.38
CA ALA A 22 2.22 -5.66 9.54
C ALA A 22 2.00 -6.03 8.06
N GLN A 23 1.44 -5.10 7.30
CA GLN A 23 1.07 -5.30 5.89
C GLN A 23 2.27 -5.05 4.95
N GLY A 24 3.49 -5.29 5.45
CA GLY A 24 4.73 -4.96 4.74
C GLY A 24 4.97 -5.85 3.52
N VAL A 25 5.65 -5.28 2.52
CA VAL A 25 6.25 -6.05 1.42
C VAL A 25 7.39 -6.89 2.00
N ASP A 26 7.57 -8.11 1.48
CA ASP A 26 8.71 -8.95 1.84
C ASP A 26 9.99 -8.26 1.35
N PRO A 27 10.98 -7.96 2.21
CA PRO A 27 12.19 -7.26 1.80
C PRO A 27 12.94 -7.93 0.64
N GLY A 28 12.81 -9.26 0.47
CA GLY A 28 13.42 -9.98 -0.66
C GLY A 28 12.75 -9.70 -2.02
N ASP A 29 11.51 -9.22 -2.00
CA ASP A 29 10.67 -8.99 -3.18
C ASP A 29 10.48 -7.49 -3.47
N ASP A 30 11.08 -6.62 -2.66
CA ASP A 30 11.08 -5.17 -2.83
C ASP A 30 12.12 -4.73 -3.87
N LYS A 31 11.87 -5.11 -5.14
CA LYS A 31 12.74 -4.78 -6.27
C LYS A 31 12.28 -3.50 -6.98
N THR A 32 13.18 -2.53 -7.07
CA THR A 32 12.98 -1.36 -7.93
C THR A 32 13.25 -1.71 -9.40
N VAL A 33 12.32 -1.32 -10.28
CA VAL A 33 12.47 -1.46 -11.73
C VAL A 33 12.44 -0.08 -12.37
N ILE A 34 13.47 0.22 -13.16
CA ILE A 34 13.66 1.54 -13.77
C ILE A 34 12.90 1.63 -15.10
N PHE A 35 12.16 2.73 -15.25
CA PHE A 35 11.45 3.10 -16.46
C PHE A 35 11.85 4.51 -16.90
N THR A 36 11.78 4.79 -18.20
CA THR A 36 11.87 6.16 -18.69
C THR A 36 10.65 6.94 -18.19
N PRO A 37 10.77 8.23 -17.84
CA PRO A 37 9.64 9.03 -17.33
C PRO A 37 8.39 8.99 -18.22
N ASP A 38 8.58 8.89 -19.53
CA ASP A 38 7.49 8.88 -20.53
C ASP A 38 7.22 7.49 -21.13
N ASP A 39 7.50 6.42 -20.38
CA ASP A 39 7.19 5.06 -20.83
C ASP A 39 5.68 4.91 -21.12
N PRO A 40 5.28 4.61 -22.37
CA PRO A 40 3.86 4.65 -22.76
C PRO A 40 3.03 3.56 -22.08
N ASP A 41 3.62 2.41 -21.76
CA ASP A 41 2.93 1.33 -21.06
C ASP A 41 2.67 1.72 -19.60
N MET A 42 3.65 2.35 -18.94
CA MET A 42 3.48 2.88 -17.58
C MET A 42 2.45 4.02 -17.52
N ALA A 43 2.45 4.90 -18.51
CA ALA A 43 1.47 5.98 -18.63
C ALA A 43 0.04 5.42 -18.79
N LEU A 44 -0.14 4.42 -19.66
CA LEU A 44 -1.43 3.75 -19.85
C LEU A 44 -1.90 3.02 -18.59
N ALA A 45 -1.00 2.29 -17.91
CA ALA A 45 -1.32 1.61 -16.66
C ALA A 45 -1.73 2.60 -15.56
N THR A 46 -1.00 3.71 -15.42
CA THR A 46 -1.31 4.79 -14.48
C THR A 46 -2.67 5.42 -14.79
N ALA A 47 -2.95 5.71 -16.07
CA ALA A 47 -4.23 6.26 -16.49
C ALA A 47 -5.39 5.32 -16.15
N LYS A 48 -5.23 4.01 -16.40
CA LYS A 48 -6.21 2.97 -16.03
C LYS A 48 -6.42 2.91 -14.52
N ALA A 49 -5.37 3.02 -13.72
CA ALA A 49 -5.49 3.06 -12.26
C ALA A 49 -6.29 4.29 -11.81
N ARG A 50 -5.92 5.48 -12.31
CA ARG A 50 -6.57 6.75 -11.94
C ARG A 50 -8.05 6.79 -12.36
N ALA A 51 -8.39 6.21 -13.50
CA ALA A 51 -9.79 6.14 -13.98
C ALA A 51 -10.72 5.36 -13.03
N ARG A 52 -10.18 4.43 -12.23
CA ARG A 52 -10.94 3.61 -11.28
C ARG A 52 -10.60 3.89 -9.82
N LEU A 53 -9.92 5.01 -9.56
CA LEU A 53 -9.45 5.35 -8.22
C LEU A 53 -10.62 5.60 -7.25
N ASP A 54 -11.70 6.24 -7.69
CA ASP A 54 -12.84 6.52 -6.80
C ASP A 54 -13.57 5.24 -6.37
N GLU A 55 -13.73 4.28 -7.29
CA GLU A 55 -14.28 2.96 -7.00
C GLU A 55 -13.42 2.22 -5.96
N PHE A 56 -12.10 2.20 -6.17
CA PHE A 56 -11.15 1.59 -5.23
C PHE A 56 -11.24 2.23 -3.85
N LEU A 57 -11.24 3.56 -3.78
CA LEU A 57 -11.23 4.26 -2.50
C LEU A 57 -12.55 4.04 -1.74
N ALA A 58 -13.70 4.06 -2.41
CA ALA A 58 -14.98 3.71 -1.80
C ALA A 58 -14.99 2.27 -1.27
N LEU A 59 -14.41 1.33 -2.02
CA LEU A 59 -14.26 -0.06 -1.60
C LEU A 59 -13.35 -0.18 -0.36
N SER A 60 -12.28 0.62 -0.28
CA SER A 60 -11.36 0.63 0.86
C SER A 60 -11.98 1.18 2.16
N GLU A 61 -12.97 2.06 2.05
CA GLU A 61 -13.69 2.63 3.20
C GLU A 61 -14.74 1.66 3.76
N ALA A 62 -15.32 0.82 2.90
CA ALA A 62 -16.26 -0.23 3.28
C ALA A 62 -15.89 -1.58 2.63
N PRO A 63 -14.81 -2.25 3.07
CA PRO A 63 -14.32 -3.47 2.45
C PRO A 63 -15.36 -4.60 2.48
N PRO A 64 -15.76 -5.16 1.33
CA PRO A 64 -16.60 -6.35 1.29
C PRO A 64 -15.91 -7.57 1.92
N PRO A 65 -16.66 -8.56 2.42
CA PRO A 65 -16.10 -9.82 2.90
C PRO A 65 -15.18 -10.48 1.85
N GLY A 66 -14.03 -10.99 2.30
CA GLY A 66 -13.04 -11.61 1.42
C GLY A 66 -12.10 -10.63 0.70
N THR A 67 -12.14 -9.34 1.05
CA THR A 67 -11.20 -8.33 0.57
C THR A 67 -10.26 -7.84 1.67
N ASP A 68 -8.98 -7.65 1.36
CA ASP A 68 -7.96 -7.12 2.30
C ASP A 68 -6.76 -6.48 1.57
N ARG A 69 -5.73 -6.07 2.32
CA ARG A 69 -4.43 -5.58 1.81
C ARG A 69 -4.54 -4.39 0.84
N PHE A 70 -5.43 -3.46 1.16
CA PHE A 70 -5.59 -2.20 0.42
C PHE A 70 -4.31 -1.36 0.48
N LYS A 71 -3.86 -0.89 -0.68
CA LYS A 71 -2.62 -0.14 -0.85
C LYS A 71 -2.73 0.89 -1.96
N LEU A 72 -2.07 2.02 -1.77
CA LEU A 72 -1.89 3.06 -2.79
C LEU A 72 -0.43 3.08 -3.23
N LYS A 73 -0.16 3.33 -4.51
CA LYS A 73 1.19 3.62 -5.00
C LYS A 73 1.29 5.11 -5.28
N VAL A 74 2.26 5.78 -4.67
CA VAL A 74 2.41 7.24 -4.73
C VAL A 74 3.76 7.63 -5.28
N LYS A 75 3.78 8.71 -6.05
CA LYS A 75 5.02 9.37 -6.51
C LYS A 75 5.62 10.18 -5.38
N VAL A 76 6.91 9.99 -5.14
CA VAL A 76 7.74 10.87 -4.30
C VAL A 76 8.81 11.48 -5.21
N ARG A 77 9.01 12.79 -5.09
CA ARG A 77 10.01 13.54 -5.86
C ARG A 77 11.09 14.07 -4.95
N ASP A 78 12.33 13.96 -5.39
CA ASP A 78 13.51 14.56 -4.77
C ASP A 78 14.38 15.17 -5.88
N GLY A 79 14.26 16.48 -6.07
CA GLY A 79 14.83 17.17 -7.23
C GLY A 79 14.33 16.59 -8.55
N ASN A 80 15.25 16.03 -9.35
CA ASN A 80 14.96 15.40 -10.64
C ASN A 80 14.66 13.91 -10.54
N VAL A 81 14.77 13.31 -9.35
CA VAL A 81 14.48 11.89 -9.11
C VAL A 81 13.01 11.75 -8.74
N THR A 82 12.34 10.77 -9.35
CA THR A 82 10.97 10.37 -8.97
C THR A 82 10.96 8.87 -8.73
N GLU A 83 10.47 8.47 -7.57
CA GLU A 83 10.23 7.08 -7.21
C GLU A 83 8.77 6.86 -6.86
N HIS A 84 8.30 5.62 -7.01
CA HIS A 84 6.92 5.25 -6.77
C HIS A 84 6.83 4.19 -5.67
N PHE A 85 6.24 4.57 -4.54
CA PHE A 85 6.20 3.77 -3.32
C PHE A 85 4.81 3.21 -3.05
N TRP A 86 4.72 1.97 -2.61
CA TRP A 86 3.51 1.50 -1.94
C TRP A 86 3.36 2.17 -0.58
N VAL A 87 2.12 2.52 -0.24
CA VAL A 87 1.72 3.16 1.02
C VAL A 87 0.67 2.29 1.68
N ILE A 88 1.04 1.70 2.83
CA ILE A 88 0.23 0.73 3.57
C ILE A 88 0.52 0.82 5.09
N PRO A 89 -0.50 1.06 5.94
CA PRO A 89 -1.85 1.48 5.60
C PRO A 89 -1.90 2.93 5.12
N PHE A 90 -3.03 3.34 4.55
CA PHE A 90 -3.36 4.74 4.25
C PHE A 90 -4.73 5.11 4.80
N ARG A 91 -4.98 6.41 4.97
CA ARG A 91 -6.29 6.98 5.30
C ARG A 91 -6.51 8.28 4.54
N ARG A 92 -7.78 8.60 4.26
CA ARG A 92 -8.17 9.93 3.77
C ARG A 92 -8.07 10.97 4.87
N THR A 93 -7.85 12.21 4.45
CA THR A 93 -7.95 13.43 5.27
C THR A 93 -8.93 14.39 4.58
N GLU A 94 -9.16 15.56 5.17
CA GLU A 94 -10.01 16.60 4.55
C GLU A 94 -9.45 17.10 3.21
N THR A 95 -8.12 17.13 3.06
CA THR A 95 -7.42 17.74 1.92
C THR A 95 -6.64 16.74 1.06
N GLY A 96 -6.54 15.48 1.47
CA GLY A 96 -5.76 14.46 0.77
C GLY A 96 -5.69 13.15 1.52
N PHE A 97 -4.48 12.64 1.71
CA PHE A 97 -4.23 11.33 2.31
C PHE A 97 -3.01 11.38 3.23
N VAL A 98 -2.98 10.45 4.18
CA VAL A 98 -1.73 10.06 4.86
C VAL A 98 -1.56 8.56 4.84
N GLY A 99 -0.33 8.09 4.92
CA GLY A 99 -0.07 6.68 5.10
C GLY A 99 1.41 6.36 5.28
N ILE A 100 1.70 5.08 5.51
CA ILE A 100 3.03 4.60 5.83
C ILE A 100 3.72 4.08 4.57
N LEU A 101 4.88 4.64 4.25
CA LEU A 101 5.71 4.21 3.12
C LEU A 101 6.25 2.78 3.36
N ALA A 102 6.03 1.87 2.40
CA ALA A 102 6.20 0.43 2.56
C ALA A 102 7.27 -0.21 1.65
N ASN A 103 8.14 0.60 1.03
CA ASN A 103 9.30 0.13 0.28
C ASN A 103 10.56 0.87 0.71
N GLN A 104 11.73 0.30 0.49
CA GLN A 104 13.00 0.97 0.77
C GLN A 104 13.29 2.01 -0.33
N PRO A 105 13.49 3.30 0.01
CA PRO A 105 13.96 4.29 -0.98
C PRO A 105 15.35 3.95 -1.52
N GLU A 106 15.55 4.10 -2.83
CA GLU A 106 16.84 3.80 -3.48
C GLU A 106 17.58 5.04 -3.98
N GLY A 107 16.87 6.05 -4.48
CA GLY A 107 17.42 7.25 -5.11
C GLY A 107 16.86 8.57 -4.56
N VAL A 108 15.68 8.58 -3.95
CA VAL A 108 15.15 9.71 -3.17
C VAL A 108 15.68 9.66 -1.73
N HIS A 109 16.06 10.81 -1.19
CA HIS A 109 16.69 10.93 0.14
C HIS A 109 15.83 11.73 1.13
N ASN A 110 14.66 12.20 0.70
CA ASN A 110 13.74 13.01 1.50
C ASN A 110 12.66 12.19 2.23
N VAL A 111 12.67 10.87 2.07
CA VAL A 111 11.79 9.94 2.78
C VAL A 111 12.54 8.68 3.22
N VAL A 112 12.00 7.94 4.20
CA VAL A 112 12.53 6.65 4.67
C VAL A 112 11.44 5.58 4.79
N LEU A 113 11.81 4.30 4.72
CA LEU A 113 10.91 3.17 4.97
C LEU A 113 10.19 3.33 6.32
N GLY A 114 8.88 3.11 6.34
CA GLY A 114 8.06 3.22 7.54
C GLY A 114 7.67 4.65 7.92
N GLN A 115 8.10 5.67 7.16
CA GLN A 115 7.69 7.04 7.40
C GLN A 115 6.20 7.25 7.08
N ASN A 116 5.50 7.97 7.95
CA ASN A 116 4.18 8.48 7.63
C ASN A 116 4.31 9.73 6.74
N ILE A 117 3.71 9.68 5.55
CA ILE A 117 3.77 10.75 4.55
C ILE A 117 2.37 11.32 4.27
N GLU A 118 2.32 12.61 3.95
CA GLU A 118 1.15 13.28 3.38
C GLU A 118 1.26 13.30 1.86
N PHE A 119 0.15 13.09 1.17
CA PHE A 119 0.11 13.12 -0.29
C PHE A 119 -1.28 13.46 -0.82
N THR A 120 -1.33 13.88 -2.08
CA THR A 120 -2.56 14.28 -2.76
C THR A 120 -3.02 13.20 -3.74
N ARG A 121 -4.21 13.40 -4.29
CA ARG A 121 -4.74 12.54 -5.35
C ARG A 121 -3.84 12.50 -6.59
N ASP A 122 -3.13 13.59 -6.90
CA ASP A 122 -2.28 13.69 -8.09
C ASP A 122 -0.95 12.92 -7.96
N ASP A 123 -0.57 12.58 -6.73
CA ASP A 123 0.59 11.77 -6.44
C ASP A 123 0.30 10.28 -6.63
N ILE A 124 -0.96 9.87 -6.58
CA ILE A 124 -1.37 8.46 -6.77
C ILE A 124 -1.15 8.02 -8.22
N SER A 125 -0.28 7.03 -8.39
CA SER A 125 0.03 6.42 -9.69
C SER A 125 -0.63 5.05 -9.88
N ASP A 126 -0.94 4.34 -8.79
CA ASP A 126 -1.55 3.02 -8.85
C ASP A 126 -2.26 2.69 -7.53
N TRP A 127 -2.98 1.58 -7.48
CA TRP A 127 -3.62 1.05 -6.28
C TRP A 127 -3.77 -0.47 -6.36
N GLY A 128 -3.96 -1.13 -5.23
CA GLY A 128 -4.24 -2.56 -5.21
C GLY A 128 -4.93 -3.01 -3.94
N TYR A 129 -5.61 -4.15 -4.02
CA TYR A 129 -6.13 -4.90 -2.87
C TYR A 129 -6.24 -6.38 -3.24
N ARG A 130 -6.41 -7.25 -2.26
CA ARG A 130 -6.62 -8.68 -2.47
C ARG A 130 -8.11 -9.00 -2.36
N SER A 131 -8.61 -9.83 -3.27
CA SER A 131 -9.98 -10.35 -3.27
C SER A 131 -9.95 -11.86 -3.50
N GLY A 132 -10.44 -12.64 -2.53
CA GLY A 132 -10.45 -14.10 -2.66
C GLY A 132 -9.05 -14.70 -2.89
N GLY A 133 -8.01 -14.09 -2.31
CA GLY A 133 -6.62 -14.53 -2.49
C GLY A 133 -5.92 -14.03 -3.77
N ARG A 134 -6.63 -13.33 -4.67
CA ARG A 134 -6.06 -12.75 -5.91
C ARG A 134 -5.85 -11.25 -5.79
N GLN A 135 -4.81 -10.72 -6.42
CA GLN A 135 -4.52 -9.30 -6.47
C GLN A 135 -5.38 -8.62 -7.52
N VAL A 136 -6.17 -7.63 -7.09
CA VAL A 136 -6.91 -6.72 -7.96
C VAL A 136 -6.18 -5.37 -8.01
N GLY A 137 -6.13 -4.75 -9.19
CA GLY A 137 -5.37 -3.51 -9.41
C GLY A 137 -3.91 -3.80 -9.75
N SER A 138 -3.00 -2.98 -9.22
CA SER A 138 -1.54 -3.08 -9.44
C SER A 138 -1.16 -3.07 -10.92
N PHE A 139 -1.80 -2.19 -11.70
CA PHE A 139 -1.64 -2.14 -13.16
C PHE A 139 -0.19 -1.88 -13.59
N THR A 140 0.54 -1.06 -12.83
CA THR A 140 1.95 -0.76 -13.09
C THR A 140 2.85 -1.96 -12.83
N VAL A 141 2.47 -2.86 -11.91
CA VAL A 141 3.22 -4.11 -11.67
C VAL A 141 3.12 -5.04 -12.88
N CYS A 142 1.96 -5.12 -13.54
CA CYS A 142 1.82 -5.87 -14.78
C CYS A 142 2.75 -5.38 -15.89
N VAL A 143 3.03 -4.08 -15.94
CA VAL A 143 4.02 -3.51 -16.87
C VAL A 143 5.43 -3.88 -16.43
N MET A 144 5.74 -3.84 -15.13
CA MET A 144 7.03 -4.27 -14.57
C MET A 144 7.38 -5.71 -14.95
N PHE A 145 6.41 -6.64 -14.95
CA PHE A 145 6.64 -8.03 -15.33
C PHE A 145 7.15 -8.22 -16.76
N LYS A 146 6.93 -7.26 -17.67
CA LYS A 146 7.48 -7.30 -19.03
C LYS A 146 9.00 -7.08 -19.07
N LYS A 147 9.58 -6.52 -18.00
CA LYS A 147 11.02 -6.24 -17.87
C LYS A 147 11.74 -7.21 -16.91
N MET A 148 11.01 -8.11 -16.27
CA MET A 148 11.56 -9.15 -15.39
C MET A 148 11.86 -10.43 -16.16
N SER A 149 12.66 -11.32 -15.57
CA SER A 149 12.76 -12.69 -16.08
C SER A 149 11.41 -13.40 -15.97
N LYS A 150 11.18 -14.43 -16.79
CA LYS A 150 9.95 -15.22 -16.73
C LYS A 150 9.77 -15.85 -15.34
N GLU A 151 10.85 -16.38 -14.79
CA GLU A 151 10.89 -17.06 -13.49
C GLU A 151 10.54 -16.08 -12.35
N GLU A 152 11.07 -14.86 -12.39
CA GLU A 152 10.76 -13.82 -11.41
C GLU A 152 9.31 -13.38 -11.50
N ALA A 153 8.80 -13.12 -12.71
CA ALA A 153 7.41 -12.72 -12.90
C ALA A 153 6.44 -13.82 -12.46
N ASP A 154 6.71 -15.09 -12.81
CA ASP A 154 5.88 -16.24 -12.39
C ASP A 154 5.90 -16.43 -10.86
N TYR A 155 7.07 -16.28 -10.22
CA TYR A 155 7.16 -16.28 -8.75
C TYR A 155 6.27 -15.22 -8.11
N MET A 156 6.31 -13.98 -8.61
CA MET A 156 5.50 -12.88 -8.09
C MET A 156 4.00 -13.13 -8.31
N ARG A 157 3.61 -13.64 -9.48
CA ARG A 157 2.22 -14.04 -9.79
C ARG A 157 1.68 -15.05 -8.81
N ASP A 158 2.44 -16.11 -8.56
CA ASP A 158 2.01 -17.20 -7.69
C ASP A 158 1.97 -16.75 -6.23
N LYS A 159 3.00 -16.03 -5.76
CA LYS A 159 3.11 -15.59 -4.36
C LYS A 159 2.05 -14.55 -3.98
N TYR A 160 1.79 -13.59 -4.86
CA TYR A 160 0.95 -12.43 -4.56
C TYR A 160 -0.41 -12.42 -5.27
N GLY A 161 -0.63 -13.35 -6.20
CA GLY A 161 -1.91 -13.57 -6.85
C GLY A 161 -2.20 -12.62 -8.01
N PHE A 162 -1.19 -12.13 -8.73
CA PHE A 162 -1.39 -11.29 -9.92
C PHE A 162 -1.98 -12.10 -11.09
N ASP A 163 -2.95 -11.52 -11.81
CA ASP A 163 -3.63 -12.14 -12.98
C ASP A 163 -3.00 -11.74 -14.33
N CYS A 164 -2.04 -10.82 -14.31
CA CYS A 164 -1.13 -10.53 -15.40
C CYS A 164 0.21 -11.21 -15.12
#